data_AF-A0A068T9F9-F1
#
_entry.id   AF-A0A068T9F9-F1
#
_cell.length_a   1.000
_cell.length_b   1.000
_cell.length_c   1.000
_cell.angle_alpha   90.00
_cell.angle_beta   90.00
_cell.angle_gamma   90.00
#
_symmetry.space_group_name_H-M   'P 1'
#
loop_
_entity.id
_entity.type
_entity.pdbx_description
1 polymer ?
#
loop_
_entity_poly.entity_id
_entity_poly.type
_entity_poly.pdbx_seq_one_letter_code
_entity_poly.pdbx_strand_id
1 'polypeptide(L)'
;MSVFQPNGALLSIGGAILYTIGLNPQRLSYSSEVRFPAHPIAAGMTYQKTGAGAETVTIEAKTLPHVFGGLDAYAILKAHHRSQAAVPFIRLRGNYLGEASGLCVIESLESDEERLHPFDGVGREVEVTIGLIMLPASLGGFARNLITGIGGLL
;
A
#
# COMPACT_ATOMS: atom_id res chain seq x y z
N MET A 1 -16.26 -4.46 27.27
CA MET A 1 -15.16 -3.87 26.48
C MET A 1 -14.24 -5.00 26.05
N SER A 2 -14.26 -5.37 24.75
CA SER A 2 -13.46 -6.47 24.23
C SER A 2 -12.01 -6.04 24.03
N VAL A 3 -11.07 -6.89 24.47
CA VAL A 3 -9.60 -6.71 24.43
C VAL A 3 -9.04 -6.72 22.99
N PHE A 4 -9.89 -6.98 21.99
CA PHE A 4 -9.50 -7.14 20.58
C PHE A 4 -9.97 -5.99 19.68
N GLN A 5 -10.11 -4.76 20.19
CA GLN A 5 -10.20 -3.62 19.29
C GLN A 5 -8.81 -3.37 18.69
N PRO A 6 -8.62 -3.52 17.36
CA PRO A 6 -7.32 -3.31 16.74
C PRO A 6 -6.99 -1.81 16.78
N ASN A 7 -6.13 -1.44 17.72
CA ASN A 7 -5.60 -0.08 17.86
C ASN A 7 -4.27 0.03 17.08
N GLY A 8 -4.12 1.09 16.29
CA GLY A 8 -2.87 1.39 15.57
C GLY A 8 -2.86 1.01 14.08
N ALA A 9 -3.94 1.26 13.34
CA ALA A 9 -3.87 1.20 11.87
C ALA A 9 -2.81 2.19 11.36
N LEU A 10 -1.76 1.74 10.68
CA LEU A 10 -0.68 2.60 10.18
C LEU A 10 -0.89 2.96 8.70
N LEU A 11 -1.34 1.99 7.92
CA LEU A 11 -1.54 2.09 6.47
C LEU A 11 -2.84 1.33 6.12
N SER A 12 -3.59 1.82 5.14
CA SER A 12 -4.72 1.10 4.56
C SER A 12 -4.59 1.08 3.04
N ILE A 13 -4.83 -0.08 2.46
CA ILE A 13 -4.83 -0.33 1.02
C ILE A 13 -6.20 -0.93 0.69
N GLY A 14 -7.14 -0.09 0.22
CA GLY A 14 -8.53 -0.50 0.03
C GLY A 14 -9.18 -0.87 1.36
N GLY A 15 -9.59 -2.13 1.48
CA GLY A 15 -10.12 -2.70 2.73
C GLY A 15 -9.05 -3.35 3.62
N ALA A 16 -7.82 -3.53 3.13
CA ALA A 16 -6.74 -4.11 3.92
C ALA A 16 -6.11 -3.05 4.81
N ILE A 17 -6.38 -3.12 6.11
CA ILE A 17 -5.77 -2.26 7.11
C ILE A 17 -4.54 -2.95 7.69
N LEU A 18 -3.38 -2.30 7.53
CA LEU A 18 -2.12 -2.68 8.12
C LEU A 18 -2.04 -2.05 9.52
N TYR A 19 -1.92 -2.88 10.55
CA TYR A 19 -1.95 -2.49 11.95
C TYR A 19 -0.58 -2.63 12.61
N THR A 20 -0.32 -1.83 13.64
CA THR A 20 0.81 -2.03 14.57
C THR A 20 0.77 -3.42 15.22
N ILE A 21 -0.43 -3.99 15.39
CA ILE A 21 -0.68 -5.34 15.90
C ILE A 21 -1.39 -6.14 14.79
N GLY A 22 -0.69 -7.08 14.15
CA GLY A 22 -1.19 -7.83 12.98
C GLY A 22 -0.16 -7.83 11.85
N LEU A 23 -0.56 -7.49 10.62
CA LEU A 23 0.36 -7.28 9.50
C LEU A 23 1.06 -5.92 9.66
N ASN A 24 2.25 -5.94 10.26
CA ASN A 24 2.93 -4.74 10.71
C ASN A 24 3.94 -4.23 9.66
N PRO A 25 3.73 -3.03 9.08
CA PRO A 25 4.66 -2.44 8.11
C PRO A 25 5.98 -2.06 8.79
N GLN A 26 7.08 -2.69 8.37
CA GLN A 26 8.43 -2.42 8.85
C GLN A 26 9.12 -1.31 8.05
N ARG A 27 8.88 -1.28 6.74
CA ARG A 27 9.53 -0.32 5.84
C ARG A 27 8.57 0.15 4.75
N LEU A 28 8.68 1.43 4.43
CA LEU A 28 8.00 2.07 3.33
C LEU A 28 9.05 2.77 2.45
N SER A 29 9.17 2.33 1.20
CA SER A 29 10.04 2.94 0.20
C SER A 29 9.18 3.64 -0.85
N TYR A 30 9.59 4.85 -1.26
CA TYR A 30 8.87 5.67 -2.24
C TYR A 30 9.83 6.04 -3.36
N SER A 31 9.41 5.83 -4.61
CA SER A 31 10.19 6.19 -5.80
C SER A 31 9.27 6.81 -6.85
N SER A 32 9.67 7.97 -7.38
CA SER A 32 8.98 8.64 -8.47
C SER A 32 9.98 9.19 -9.48
N GLU A 33 9.64 9.05 -10.76
CA GLU A 33 10.45 9.54 -11.87
C GLU A 33 9.74 10.71 -12.55
N VAL A 34 10.49 11.72 -13.00
CA VAL A 34 9.97 12.78 -13.88
C VAL A 34 10.97 13.02 -15.01
N ARG A 35 10.47 13.16 -16.24
CA ARG A 35 11.31 13.27 -17.42
C ARG A 35 11.47 14.71 -17.88
N PHE A 36 12.74 15.12 -17.98
CA PHE A 36 13.15 16.44 -18.48
C PHE A 36 14.23 16.31 -19.58
N PRO A 37 13.84 16.01 -20.82
CA PRO A 37 14.75 16.04 -21.97
C PRO A 37 15.40 17.41 -22.10
N ALA A 38 16.72 17.41 -22.26
CA ALA A 38 17.51 18.61 -22.43
C ALA A 38 17.92 18.78 -23.90
N HIS A 39 17.76 19.99 -24.42
CA HIS A 39 18.19 20.36 -25.76
C HIS A 39 19.19 21.52 -25.66
N PRO A 40 20.38 21.43 -26.26
CA PRO A 40 21.32 22.55 -26.28
C PRO A 40 20.86 23.63 -27.26
N ILE A 41 20.88 24.88 -26.82
CA ILE A 41 20.61 26.08 -27.62
C ILE A 41 21.79 27.06 -27.49
N ALA A 42 21.87 28.06 -28.37
CA ALA A 42 22.95 29.04 -28.33
C ALA A 42 23.05 29.79 -26.99
N ALA A 43 21.94 29.91 -26.24
CA ALA A 43 21.88 30.53 -24.93
C ALA A 43 22.14 29.57 -23.74
N GLY A 44 22.42 28.28 -23.98
CA GLY A 44 22.64 27.27 -22.93
C GLY A 44 21.80 26.00 -23.11
N MET A 45 21.40 25.36 -22.02
CA MET A 45 20.55 24.16 -22.06
C MET A 45 19.08 24.53 -21.84
N THR A 46 18.20 24.12 -22.73
CA THR A 46 16.74 24.21 -22.52
C THR A 46 16.19 22.86 -22.10
N TYR A 47 15.23 22.84 -21.17
CA TYR A 47 14.60 21.62 -20.67
C TYR A 47 13.11 21.62 -21.00
N GLN A 48 12.62 20.51 -21.56
CA GLN A 48 11.20 20.33 -21.84
C GLN A 48 10.55 19.41 -20.81
N LYS A 49 9.38 19.79 -20.28
CA LYS A 49 8.57 18.91 -19.44
C LYS A 49 7.82 17.93 -20.34
N THR A 50 8.16 16.64 -20.30
CA THR A 50 7.52 15.59 -21.14
C THR A 50 6.55 14.70 -20.37
N GLY A 51 6.52 14.79 -19.04
CA GLY A 51 5.58 14.07 -18.20
C GLY A 51 6.25 13.46 -16.96
N ALA A 52 5.42 13.04 -16.01
CA ALA A 52 5.84 12.21 -14.89
C ALA A 52 5.92 10.74 -15.35
N GLY A 53 6.95 10.04 -14.88
CA GLY A 53 7.06 8.58 -14.99
C GLY A 53 6.18 7.88 -13.97
N ALA A 54 6.39 6.57 -13.81
CA ALA A 54 5.65 5.80 -12.82
C ALA A 54 6.04 6.21 -11.40
N GLU A 55 5.05 6.26 -10.52
CA GLU A 55 5.23 6.45 -9.09
C GLU A 55 4.98 5.11 -8.40
N THR A 56 5.99 4.60 -7.72
CA THR A 56 6.01 3.25 -7.14
C THR A 56 6.26 3.35 -5.64
N VAL A 57 5.53 2.55 -4.87
CA VAL A 57 5.64 2.46 -3.42
C VAL A 57 5.85 1.00 -3.04
N THR A 58 6.85 0.73 -2.21
CA THR A 58 7.12 -0.62 -1.72
C THR A 58 6.91 -0.67 -0.22
N ILE A 59 6.13 -1.63 0.24
CA ILE A 59 5.83 -1.86 1.66
C ILE A 59 6.36 -3.23 2.03
N GLU A 60 7.25 -3.27 3.02
CA GLU A 60 7.69 -4.51 3.65
C GLU A 60 6.93 -4.62 4.98
N ALA A 61 6.21 -5.72 5.17
CA ALA A 61 5.45 -6.00 6.38
C ALA A 61 5.83 -7.36 6.94
N LYS A 62 5.86 -7.47 8.27
CA LYS A 62 6.13 -8.72 8.97
C LYS A 62 5.01 -9.01 9.95
N THR A 63 4.63 -10.28 10.04
CA THR A 63 3.65 -10.73 11.02
C THR A 63 4.02 -12.08 11.62
N LEU A 64 3.47 -12.32 12.81
CA LEU A 64 3.59 -13.57 13.56
C LEU A 64 2.16 -14.12 13.73
N PRO A 65 1.64 -14.92 12.77
CA PRO A 65 0.23 -15.29 12.72
C PRO A 65 -0.30 -15.94 13.99
N HIS A 66 0.54 -16.76 14.65
CA HIS A 66 0.16 -17.47 15.86
C HIS A 66 -0.03 -16.56 17.08
N VAL A 67 0.63 -15.40 17.10
CA VAL A 67 0.61 -14.47 18.24
C VAL A 67 -0.32 -13.29 17.98
N PHE A 68 -0.25 -12.69 16.79
CA PHE A 68 -0.93 -11.44 16.46
C PHE A 68 -2.00 -11.58 15.37
N GLY A 69 -2.14 -12.75 14.74
CA GLY A 69 -3.00 -12.92 13.58
C GLY A 69 -2.46 -12.19 12.34
N GLY A 70 -3.33 -11.56 11.55
CA GLY A 70 -2.92 -10.74 10.40
C GLY A 70 -2.96 -11.43 9.03
N LEU A 71 -3.23 -12.73 8.98
CA LEU A 71 -3.42 -13.46 7.71
C LEU A 71 -4.65 -13.00 6.93
N ASP A 72 -5.66 -12.46 7.61
CA ASP A 72 -6.86 -11.93 6.96
C ASP A 72 -6.53 -10.69 6.10
N ALA A 73 -5.72 -9.77 6.63
CA ALA A 73 -5.23 -8.62 5.87
C ALA A 73 -4.40 -9.06 4.64
N TYR A 74 -3.58 -10.09 4.80
CA TYR A 74 -2.85 -10.68 3.66
C TYR A 74 -3.80 -11.32 2.64
N ALA A 75 -4.86 -12.01 3.07
CA ALA A 75 -5.86 -12.59 2.18
C ALA A 75 -6.61 -11.51 1.36
N ILE A 76 -6.95 -10.39 1.99
CA ILE A 76 -7.58 -9.23 1.32
C ILE A 76 -6.62 -8.62 0.28
N LEU A 77 -5.33 -8.44 0.62
CA LEU A 77 -4.32 -7.96 -0.32
C LEU A 77 -4.18 -8.90 -1.53
N LYS A 78 -4.17 -10.22 -1.29
CA LYS A 78 -4.13 -11.23 -2.35
C LYS A 78 -5.39 -11.19 -3.23
N ALA A 79 -6.56 -10.94 -2.64
CA ALA A 79 -7.81 -10.76 -3.38
C ALA A 79 -7.75 -9.52 -4.28
N HIS A 80 -7.31 -8.38 -3.73
CA HIS A 80 -7.15 -7.13 -4.49
C HIS A 80 -6.15 -7.29 -5.64
N HIS A 81 -5.00 -7.93 -5.39
CA HIS A 81 -4.00 -8.21 -6.41
C HIS A 81 -4.58 -9.09 -7.54
N ARG A 82 -5.30 -10.17 -7.21
CA ARG A 82 -5.94 -11.05 -8.22
C ARG A 82 -7.04 -10.35 -9.01
N SER A 83 -7.80 -9.49 -8.36
CA SER A 83 -8.88 -8.73 -9.00
C SER A 83 -8.38 -7.55 -9.84
N GLN A 84 -7.09 -7.22 -9.77
CA GLN A 84 -6.49 -6.03 -10.40
C GLN A 84 -7.25 -4.73 -10.05
N ALA A 85 -7.84 -4.69 -8.85
CA ALA A 85 -8.67 -3.58 -8.42
C ALA A 85 -7.81 -2.37 -8.05
N ALA A 86 -8.25 -1.18 -8.49
CA ALA A 86 -7.72 0.08 -8.01
C ALA A 86 -8.26 0.34 -6.59
N VAL A 87 -7.34 0.46 -5.63
CA VAL A 87 -7.65 0.58 -4.21
C VAL A 87 -7.07 1.87 -3.64
N PRO A 88 -7.78 2.57 -2.73
CA PRO A 88 -7.25 3.76 -2.09
C PRO A 88 -6.06 3.42 -1.19
N PHE A 89 -4.99 4.22 -1.28
CA PHE A 89 -3.87 4.18 -0.35
C PHE A 89 -4.03 5.31 0.68
N ILE A 90 -4.22 4.93 1.95
CA ILE A 90 -4.41 5.86 3.06
C ILE A 90 -3.31 5.60 4.10
N ARG A 91 -2.61 6.65 4.51
CA ARG A 91 -1.55 6.57 5.53
C ARG A 91 -1.88 7.45 6.72
N LEU A 92 -1.75 6.93 7.95
CA LEU A 92 -1.83 7.80 9.12
C LEU A 92 -0.55 8.64 9.25
N ARG A 93 -0.71 9.95 9.48
CA ARG A 93 0.37 10.88 9.84
C ARG A 93 0.40 11.13 11.35
N GLY A 94 1.45 11.80 11.83
CA GLY A 94 1.66 12.11 13.26
C GLY A 94 0.53 12.90 13.93
N ASN A 95 -0.40 13.44 13.14
CA ASN A 95 -1.58 14.18 13.57
C ASN A 95 -2.79 13.25 13.84
N TYR A 96 -2.63 11.93 13.68
CA TYR A 96 -3.71 10.93 13.67
C TYR A 96 -4.77 11.15 12.57
N LEU A 97 -4.52 12.09 11.64
CA LEU A 97 -5.31 12.28 10.44
C LEU A 97 -4.76 11.38 9.32
N GLY A 98 -5.66 10.66 8.67
CA GLY A 98 -5.34 9.85 7.49
C GLY A 98 -5.11 10.74 6.28
N GLU A 99 -3.90 10.70 5.73
CA GLU A 99 -3.58 11.29 4.44
C GLU A 99 -3.99 10.29 3.35
N ALA A 100 -4.97 10.68 2.52
CA ALA A 100 -5.31 9.93 1.32
C ALA A 100 -4.28 10.24 0.23
N SER A 101 -3.32 9.34 0.06
CA SER A 101 -2.20 9.51 -0.87
C SER A 101 -2.58 9.24 -2.33
N GLY A 102 -3.78 8.69 -2.58
CA GLY A 102 -4.30 8.48 -3.93
C GLY A 102 -4.88 7.09 -4.13
N LEU A 103 -5.14 6.72 -5.38
CA LEU A 103 -5.46 5.35 -5.77
C LEU A 103 -4.17 4.62 -6.14
N CYS A 104 -4.05 3.37 -5.75
CA CYS A 104 -2.95 2.49 -6.14
C CYS A 104 -3.47 1.16 -6.68
N VAL A 105 -2.60 0.45 -7.40
CA VAL A 105 -2.80 -0.94 -7.81
C VAL A 105 -1.64 -1.74 -7.27
N ILE A 106 -1.91 -2.97 -6.82
CA ILE A 106 -0.88 -3.90 -6.35
C ILE A 106 -0.23 -4.57 -7.56
N GLU A 107 1.01 -4.18 -7.85
CA GLU A 107 1.82 -4.73 -8.95
C GLU A 107 2.43 -6.08 -8.57
N SER A 108 3.06 -6.15 -7.39
CA SER A 108 3.71 -7.36 -6.89
C SER A 108 3.29 -7.64 -5.46
N LEU A 109 3.11 -8.92 -5.15
CA LEU A 109 2.85 -9.41 -3.81
C LEU A 109 3.70 -10.66 -3.61
N GLU A 110 4.73 -10.53 -2.79
CA GLU A 110 5.62 -11.62 -2.40
C GLU A 110 5.40 -11.93 -0.93
N SER A 111 5.42 -13.22 -0.58
CA SER A 111 5.25 -13.66 0.79
C SER A 111 6.15 -14.84 1.10
N ASP A 112 6.98 -14.69 2.12
CA ASP A 112 7.87 -15.71 2.62
C ASP A 112 7.37 -16.18 3.99
N GLU A 113 7.04 -17.47 4.06
CA GLU A 113 6.62 -18.12 5.29
C GLU A 113 7.76 -18.94 5.88
N GLU A 114 8.16 -18.60 7.10
CA GLU A 114 9.18 -19.32 7.83
C GLU A 114 8.58 -20.11 9.00
N ARG A 115 9.29 -21.18 9.39
CA ARG A 115 8.98 -22.01 10.56
C ARG A 115 7.54 -22.53 10.56
N LEU A 116 7.19 -23.25 9.50
CA LEU A 116 5.88 -23.87 9.30
C LEU A 116 5.44 -24.71 10.50
N HIS A 117 4.18 -24.56 10.90
CA HIS A 117 3.58 -25.38 11.93
C HIS A 117 3.25 -26.79 11.39
N PRO A 118 3.65 -27.88 12.07
CA PRO A 118 3.44 -29.24 11.55
C PRO A 118 1.98 -29.69 11.50
N PHE A 119 1.06 -29.02 12.21
CA PHE A 119 -0.36 -29.35 12.20
C PHE A 119 -1.19 -28.42 11.31
N ASP A 120 -0.90 -27.12 11.34
CA ASP A 120 -1.71 -26.11 10.63
C ASP A 120 -1.13 -25.74 9.26
N GLY A 121 0.14 -26.08 8.99
CA GLY A 121 0.83 -25.76 7.73
C GLY A 121 1.14 -24.28 7.52
N VAL A 122 0.81 -23.41 8.48
CA VAL A 122 1.04 -21.96 8.44
C VAL A 122 2.40 -21.61 9.03
N GLY A 123 3.13 -20.69 8.39
CA GLY A 123 4.38 -20.12 8.91
C GLY A 123 4.17 -19.41 10.25
N ARG A 124 5.09 -19.62 11.21
CA ARG A 124 5.10 -18.85 12.46
C ARG A 124 5.57 -17.42 12.25
N GLU A 125 6.37 -17.21 11.22
CA GLU A 125 6.82 -15.90 10.74
C GLU A 125 6.41 -15.76 9.28
N VAL A 126 5.74 -14.66 8.96
CA VAL A 126 5.35 -14.34 7.58
C VAL A 126 5.85 -12.94 7.26
N GLU A 127 6.72 -12.87 6.26
CA GLU A 127 7.22 -11.62 5.70
C GLU A 127 6.53 -11.39 4.36
N VAL A 128 6.03 -10.18 4.14
CA VAL A 128 5.25 -9.81 2.97
C VAL A 128 5.84 -8.55 2.36
N THR A 129 6.21 -8.63 1.09
CA THR A 129 6.68 -7.49 0.30
C THR A 129 5.61 -7.13 -0.73
N ILE A 130 5.16 -5.88 -0.69
CA ILE A 130 4.07 -5.36 -1.51
C ILE A 130 4.62 -4.25 -2.40
N GLY A 131 4.57 -4.44 -3.72
CA GLY A 131 4.82 -3.41 -4.72
C GLY A 131 3.52 -2.75 -5.16
N LEU A 132 3.44 -1.44 -5.03
CA LEU A 132 2.30 -0.62 -5.41
C LEU A 132 2.70 0.34 -6.53
N ILE A 133 1.83 0.46 -7.53
CA ILE A 133 1.89 1.54 -8.52
C ILE A 133 0.80 2.55 -8.18
N MET A 134 1.19 3.82 -8.04
CA MET A 134 0.24 4.91 -7.81
C MET A 134 -0.37 5.34 -9.14
N LEU A 135 -1.71 5.45 -9.16
CA LEU A 135 -2.44 5.93 -10.32
C LEU A 135 -2.44 7.46 -10.35
N PRO A 136 -2.38 8.08 -11.55
CA PRO A 136 -2.37 9.53 -11.67
C PRO A 136 -3.66 10.13 -11.11
N ALA A 137 -3.52 11.30 -10.46
CA ALA A 137 -4.62 11.99 -9.78
C ALA A 137 -5.82 12.33 -10.71
N SER A 138 -5.63 12.35 -12.03
CA SER A 138 -6.69 12.55 -13.02
C SER A 138 -7.72 11.41 -13.04
N LEU A 139 -7.31 10.17 -12.76
CA LEU A 139 -8.21 9.03 -12.55
C LEU A 139 -8.84 9.04 -11.14
N GLY A 140 -8.15 9.65 -10.16
CA GLY A 140 -8.61 9.78 -8.77
C GLY A 140 -9.78 10.76 -8.55
N GLY A 141 -10.16 11.55 -9.56
CA GLY A 141 -11.35 12.41 -9.52
C GLY A 141 -12.66 11.64 -9.30
N PHE A 142 -12.72 10.38 -9.72
CA PHE A 142 -13.87 9.50 -9.46
C PHE A 142 -13.88 8.94 -8.03
N ALA A 143 -12.70 8.67 -7.44
CA ALA A 143 -12.61 8.12 -6.07
C ALA A 143 -12.81 9.18 -4.97
N ARG A 144 -12.49 10.46 -5.24
CA ARG A 144 -12.82 11.56 -4.32
C ARG A 144 -14.32 11.66 -4.03
N ASN A 145 -15.17 11.28 -4.99
CA ASN A 145 -16.62 11.28 -4.83
C ASN A 145 -17.19 10.00 -4.20
N LEU A 146 -16.38 8.92 -4.10
CA LEU A 146 -16.81 7.66 -3.46
C LEU A 146 -16.49 7.64 -1.96
N ILE A 147 -15.41 8.29 -1.53
CA ILE A 147 -14.94 8.30 -0.14
C ILE A 147 -15.81 9.20 0.77
N THR A 148 -16.68 10.04 0.22
CA THR A 148 -17.66 10.82 1.00
C THR A 148 -18.79 9.97 1.60
N GLY A 149 -18.89 8.68 1.24
CA GLY A 149 -19.87 7.76 1.80
C GLY A 149 -19.24 6.71 2.72
N ILE A 150 -19.76 6.59 3.95
CA ILE A 150 -19.45 5.51 4.91
C ILE A 150 -19.59 4.10 4.28
N GLY A 151 -20.37 3.96 3.21
CA GLY A 151 -20.54 2.70 2.48
C GLY A 151 -19.40 2.30 1.53
N GLY A 152 -18.45 3.19 1.22
CA GLY A 152 -17.27 2.87 0.39
C GLY A 152 -16.06 2.36 1.20
N LEU A 153 -16.22 2.24 2.52
CA LEU A 153 -15.20 1.86 3.49
C LEU A 153 -15.39 0.44 4.05
N LEU A 154 -16.46 -0.26 3.65
CA LEU A 154 -16.79 -1.62 4.08
C LEU A 154 -16.63 -2.61 2.93
#